data_AF-A0A2I0W9W6-F1
#
_entry.id   AF-A0A2I0W9W6-F1
#
_cell.length_a   1.000
_cell.length_b   1.000
_cell.length_c   1.000
_cell.angle_alpha   90.00
_cell.angle_beta   90.00
_cell.angle_gamma   90.00
#
_symmetry.space_group_name_H-M   'P 1'
#
loop_
_entity.id
_entity.type
_entity.pdbx_description
1 polymer ?
#
loop_
_entity_poly.entity_id
_entity_poly.type
_entity_poly.pdbx_seq_one_letter_code
_entity_poly.pdbx_strand_id
1 'polypeptide(L)'
;MSSAVCSVVALQSDEQYFFGSSMDGSIKLFDRRFLKRDIQSYEGHMNSHSQLQLGVNPSETFLLSGGQDCFVRIWSIKTSKLIFEENVSNCIFPTVCWPYYGDFSYGYDEFLKHGENPYESTCSWGVWLGSREGLHYMRGTT
;
A
#
# COMPACT_ATOMS: atom_id res chain seq x y z
N MET A 1 -10.25 23.53 5.88
CA MET A 1 -11.55 22.82 5.88
C MET A 1 -11.26 21.36 6.17
N SER A 2 -12.03 20.69 7.01
CA SER A 2 -11.86 19.25 7.25
C SER A 2 -12.32 18.49 5.99
N SER A 3 -11.43 17.70 5.39
CA SER A 3 -11.80 16.76 4.34
C SER A 3 -12.40 15.49 4.95
N ALA A 4 -13.30 14.81 4.23
CA ALA A 4 -13.89 13.57 4.69
C ALA A 4 -12.88 12.42 4.58
N VAL A 5 -12.87 11.51 5.56
CA VAL A 5 -12.11 10.26 5.49
C VAL A 5 -12.78 9.32 4.49
N CYS A 6 -12.01 8.67 3.62
CA CYS A 6 -12.55 7.78 2.57
C CYS A 6 -12.02 6.34 2.61
N SER A 7 -10.88 6.08 3.26
CA SER A 7 -10.39 4.72 3.52
C SER A 7 -9.59 4.66 4.82
N VAL A 8 -9.59 3.51 5.48
CA VAL A 8 -8.86 3.25 6.73
C VAL A 8 -8.28 1.84 6.69
N VAL A 9 -7.02 1.68 7.08
CA VAL A 9 -6.36 0.37 7.23
C VAL A 9 -5.51 0.35 8.49
N ALA A 10 -5.70 -0.67 9.34
CA ALA A 10 -4.92 -0.85 10.56
C ALA A 10 -3.64 -1.66 10.30
N LEU A 11 -2.60 -1.43 11.10
CA LEU A 11 -1.48 -2.35 11.17
C LEU A 11 -1.91 -3.62 11.91
N GLN A 12 -1.50 -4.76 11.37
CA GLN A 12 -1.65 -6.09 11.96
C GLN A 12 -0.68 -6.33 13.10
N SER A 13 0.56 -5.80 13.03
CA SER A 13 1.56 -6.02 14.08
C SER A 13 1.29 -5.22 15.36
N ASP A 14 0.64 -4.06 15.23
CA ASP A 14 0.23 -3.21 16.35
C ASP A 14 -1.07 -2.46 16.03
N GLU A 15 -2.19 -2.98 16.54
CA GLU A 15 -3.54 -2.45 16.32
C GLU A 15 -3.77 -1.04 16.89
N GLN A 16 -2.80 -0.46 17.62
CA GLN A 16 -2.84 0.93 18.02
C GLN A 16 -2.58 1.88 16.85
N TYR A 17 -2.00 1.38 15.76
CA TYR A 17 -1.64 2.19 14.60
C TYR A 17 -2.55 1.92 13.40
N PHE A 18 -2.99 2.99 12.74
CA PHE A 18 -3.79 2.87 11.52
C PHE A 18 -3.55 4.04 10.58
N PHE A 19 -3.68 3.77 9.29
CA PHE A 19 -3.72 4.80 8.26
C PHE A 19 -5.15 5.23 7.99
N GLY A 20 -5.34 6.53 7.77
CA GLY A 20 -6.56 7.09 7.21
C GLY A 20 -6.24 7.91 5.97
N SER A 21 -6.99 7.71 4.89
CA SER A 21 -6.95 8.58 3.71
C SER A 21 -8.14 9.52 3.66
N SER A 22 -7.94 10.70 3.10
CA SER A 22 -8.94 11.76 3.01
C SER A 22 -9.29 12.07 1.55
N MET A 23 -10.46 12.68 1.35
CA MET A 23 -10.91 13.10 0.02
C MET A 23 -10.06 14.21 -0.59
N ASP A 24 -9.18 14.87 0.18
CA ASP A 24 -8.24 15.88 -0.33
C ASP A 24 -6.94 15.26 -0.86
N GLY A 25 -6.79 13.92 -0.78
CA GLY A 25 -5.61 13.20 -1.22
C GLY A 25 -4.57 12.96 -0.11
N SER A 26 -4.76 13.53 1.08
CA SER A 26 -3.86 13.27 2.20
C SER A 26 -4.04 11.86 2.74
N ILE A 27 -2.93 11.23 3.14
CA ILE A 27 -2.91 9.97 3.88
C ILE A 27 -2.10 10.17 5.14
N LYS A 28 -2.61 9.71 6.28
CA LYS A 28 -2.01 9.95 7.59
C LYS A 28 -1.97 8.69 8.43
N LEU A 29 -0.87 8.50 9.16
CA LEU A 29 -0.72 7.47 10.19
C LEU A 29 -1.12 8.05 11.54
N PHE A 30 -1.96 7.33 12.29
CA PHE A 30 -2.43 7.72 13.61
C PHE A 30 -2.09 6.67 14.66
N ASP A 31 -1.91 7.14 15.90
CA ASP A 31 -1.90 6.31 17.11
C ASP A 31 -3.25 6.48 17.79
N ARG A 32 -4.00 5.40 17.99
CA ARG A 32 -5.31 5.38 18.67
C ARG A 32 -5.24 5.92 20.09
N ARG A 33 -4.08 5.85 20.75
CA ARG A 33 -3.84 6.39 22.09
C ARG A 33 -3.72 7.92 22.07
N PHE A 34 -3.37 8.51 20.92
CA PHE A 34 -3.07 9.94 20.76
C PHE A 34 -3.67 10.54 19.48
N LEU A 35 -4.99 10.43 19.29
CA LEU A 35 -5.71 10.88 18.08
C LEU A 35 -5.67 12.40 17.80
N LYS A 36 -5.11 13.23 18.69
CA LYS A 36 -5.04 14.68 18.49
C LYS A 36 -4.08 15.10 17.38
N ARG A 37 -3.14 14.24 16.98
CA ARG A 37 -2.16 14.50 15.93
C ARG A 37 -1.87 13.24 15.13
N ASP A 38 -1.57 13.40 13.85
CA ASP A 38 -0.93 12.35 13.08
C ASP A 38 0.53 12.16 13.50
N ILE A 39 1.04 10.96 13.24
CA ILE A 39 2.43 10.56 13.48
C ILE A 39 3.26 10.86 12.23
N GLN A 40 2.69 10.52 11.07
CA GLN A 40 3.29 10.65 9.76
C GLN A 40 2.21 11.02 8.75
N SER A 41 2.61 11.76 7.71
CA SER A 41 1.76 12.16 6.59
C SER A 41 2.42 11.73 5.27
N TYR A 42 1.60 11.34 4.31
CA TYR A 42 1.99 10.87 2.98
C TYR A 42 1.15 11.66 1.97
N GLU A 43 1.79 12.63 1.33
CA GLU A 43 1.12 13.67 0.53
C GLU A 43 1.51 13.53 -0.94
N GLY A 44 0.57 13.80 -1.86
CA GLY A 44 0.84 13.83 -3.29
C GLY A 44 -0.33 13.37 -4.17
N HIS A 45 -1.29 12.62 -3.61
CA HIS A 45 -2.49 12.29 -4.37
C HIS A 45 -3.33 13.54 -4.64
N MET A 46 -3.86 13.64 -5.85
CA MET A 46 -4.94 14.58 -6.15
C MET A 46 -6.26 13.80 -6.10
N ASN A 47 -7.05 14.03 -5.05
CA ASN A 47 -8.35 13.41 -4.87
C ASN A 47 -9.39 14.48 -4.53
N SER A 48 -10.66 14.23 -4.86
CA SER A 48 -11.76 15.15 -4.54
C SER A 48 -13.12 14.47 -4.42
N HIS A 49 -13.36 13.39 -5.17
CA HIS A 49 -14.68 12.75 -5.23
C HIS A 49 -14.65 11.22 -5.30
N SER A 50 -13.48 10.59 -5.26
CA SER A 50 -13.36 9.12 -5.27
C SER A 50 -12.69 8.58 -4.00
N GLN A 51 -12.83 7.28 -3.74
CA GLN A 51 -12.06 6.64 -2.68
C GLN A 51 -10.57 6.64 -3.03
N LEU A 52 -9.74 7.00 -2.04
CA LEU A 52 -8.29 6.80 -2.08
C LEU A 52 -8.00 5.50 -1.31
N GLN A 53 -7.91 4.40 -2.05
CA GLN A 53 -7.78 3.07 -1.47
C GLN A 53 -6.37 2.86 -0.91
N LEU A 54 -6.29 2.23 0.26
CA LEU A 54 -5.03 1.93 0.94
C LEU A 54 -4.81 0.42 1.04
N GLY A 55 -3.54 0.00 1.01
CA GLY A 55 -3.13 -1.38 1.26
C GLY A 55 -1.77 -1.43 1.94
N VAL A 56 -1.66 -2.13 3.07
CA VAL A 56 -0.39 -2.36 3.75
C VAL A 56 0.13 -3.74 3.39
N ASN A 57 1.43 -3.85 3.09
CA ASN A 57 2.03 -5.14 2.77
C ASN A 57 2.17 -6.01 4.03
N PRO A 58 2.26 -7.36 3.91
CA PRO A 58 2.32 -8.24 5.07
C PRO A 58 3.48 -7.97 6.04
N SER A 59 4.62 -7.47 5.55
CA SER A 59 5.77 -7.10 6.40
C SER A 59 5.68 -5.67 6.96
N GLU A 60 4.59 -4.95 6.71
CA GLU A 60 4.32 -3.57 7.16
C GLU A 60 5.45 -2.58 6.88
N THR A 61 6.15 -2.80 5.78
CA THR A 61 7.25 -1.97 5.31
C THR A 61 6.77 -0.95 4.29
N PHE A 62 5.72 -1.29 3.54
CA PHE A 62 5.19 -0.52 2.43
C PHE A 62 3.70 -0.24 2.58
N LEU A 63 3.34 1.00 2.28
CA LEU A 63 1.97 1.45 2.10
C LEU A 63 1.71 1.67 0.61
N LEU A 64 0.69 1.02 0.08
CA LEU A 64 0.19 1.17 -1.28
C LEU A 64 -1.04 2.08 -1.27
N SER A 65 -1.14 2.98 -2.24
CA SER A 65 -2.30 3.82 -2.44
C SER A 65 -2.65 4.02 -3.92
N GLY A 66 -3.94 4.11 -4.23
CA GLY A 66 -4.46 4.41 -5.56
C GLY A 66 -5.70 5.29 -5.48
N GLY A 67 -5.77 6.34 -6.30
CA GLY A 67 -6.80 7.38 -6.19
C GLY A 67 -7.33 7.90 -7.53
N GLN A 68 -8.03 9.04 -7.46
CA GLN A 68 -8.67 9.72 -8.60
C GLN A 68 -7.69 10.15 -9.68
N ASP A 69 -6.47 10.50 -9.27
CA ASP A 69 -5.39 10.93 -10.14
C ASP A 69 -4.83 9.81 -11.02
N CYS A 70 -5.34 8.59 -10.84
CA CYS A 70 -4.93 7.39 -11.58
C CYS A 70 -3.47 6.99 -11.35
N PHE A 71 -2.81 7.63 -10.39
CA PHE A 71 -1.49 7.26 -9.94
C PHE A 71 -1.58 6.19 -8.87
N VAL A 72 -0.67 5.23 -8.96
CA VAL A 72 -0.41 4.26 -7.91
C VAL A 72 0.88 4.66 -7.23
N ARG A 73 0.84 4.76 -5.90
CA ARG A 73 1.99 5.16 -5.09
C ARG A 73 2.33 4.10 -4.07
N ILE A 74 3.62 3.90 -3.87
CA ILE A 74 4.15 3.05 -2.80
C ILE A 74 5.07 3.89 -1.93
N TRP A 75 4.82 3.84 -0.63
CA TRP A 75 5.53 4.60 0.37
C TRP A 75 6.24 3.66 1.33
N SER A 76 7.43 4.04 1.79
CA SER A 76 8.03 3.41 2.97
C SER A 76 7.26 3.87 4.21
N ILE A 77 6.66 2.94 4.94
CA ILE A 77 5.92 3.26 6.17
C ILE A 77 6.86 3.92 7.18
N LYS A 78 8.01 3.31 7.45
CA LYS A 78 9.00 3.78 8.43
C LYS A 78 9.51 5.19 8.15
N THR A 79 9.78 5.52 6.88
CA THR A 79 10.47 6.78 6.52
C THR A 79 9.55 7.85 5.94
N SER A 80 8.29 7.51 5.65
CA SER A 80 7.34 8.35 4.92
C SER A 80 7.81 8.79 3.54
N LYS A 81 8.81 8.12 2.97
CA LYS A 81 9.33 8.44 1.63
C LYS A 81 8.52 7.74 0.55
N LEU A 82 8.24 8.47 -0.53
CA LEU A 82 7.75 7.90 -1.78
C LEU A 82 8.85 7.02 -2.38
N ILE A 83 8.50 5.76 -2.64
CA ILE A 83 9.39 4.76 -3.25
C ILE A 83 9.06 4.58 -4.72
N PHE A 84 7.78 4.66 -5.06
CA PHE A 84 7.30 4.45 -6.42
C PHE A 84 6.03 5.27 -6.68
N GLU A 85 5.93 5.80 -7.90
CA GLU A 85 4.78 6.53 -8.42
C GLU A 85 4.67 6.25 -9.92
N GLU A 86 3.53 5.74 -10.37
CA GLU A 86 3.26 5.52 -11.80
C GLU A 86 1.79 5.73 -12.14
N ASN A 87 1.53 6.30 -13.32
CA ASN A 87 0.20 6.33 -13.92
C ASN A 87 0.00 5.05 -14.72
N VAL A 88 -0.72 4.11 -14.13
CA VAL A 88 -0.84 2.73 -14.63
C VAL A 88 -2.00 2.58 -15.61
N SER A 89 -3.02 3.45 -15.51
CA SER A 89 -4.19 3.44 -16.39
C SER A 89 -4.89 4.80 -16.37
N ASN A 90 -5.83 5.04 -17.28
CA ASN A 90 -6.70 6.23 -17.21
C ASN A 90 -7.94 6.01 -16.33
N CYS A 91 -7.89 5.00 -15.45
CA CYS A 91 -8.98 4.62 -14.56
C CYS A 91 -8.56 4.68 -13.08
N ILE A 92 -9.56 4.89 -12.23
CA ILE A 92 -9.41 4.81 -10.77
C ILE A 92 -9.22 3.34 -10.37
N PHE A 93 -8.37 3.10 -9.38
CA PHE A 93 -8.11 1.79 -8.79
C PHE A 93 -8.91 1.60 -7.49
N PRO A 94 -10.16 1.08 -7.53
CA PRO A 94 -10.96 0.87 -6.33
C PRO A 94 -10.44 -0.23 -5.41
N THR A 95 -9.62 -1.15 -5.92
CA THR A 95 -9.09 -2.25 -5.13
C THR A 95 -7.60 -2.42 -5.37
N VAL A 96 -6.87 -2.55 -4.27
CA VAL A 96 -5.45 -2.82 -4.26
C VAL A 96 -5.20 -3.97 -3.29
N CYS A 97 -4.31 -4.90 -3.65
CA CYS A 97 -4.03 -6.07 -2.84
C CYS A 97 -2.55 -6.42 -2.88
N TRP A 98 -1.98 -6.67 -1.72
CA TRP A 98 -0.67 -7.29 -1.60
C TRP A 98 -0.82 -8.81 -1.67
N PRO A 99 -0.03 -9.50 -2.52
CA PRO A 99 0.01 -10.95 -2.49
C PRO A 99 0.46 -11.40 -1.09
N TYR A 100 -0.37 -12.23 -0.45
CA TYR A 100 -0.01 -12.89 0.79
C TYR A 100 0.82 -14.13 0.45
N TYR A 101 2.14 -13.98 0.51
CA TYR A 101 3.05 -15.12 0.54
C TYR A 101 3.07 -15.60 1.98
N GLY A 102 2.08 -16.41 2.35
CA GLY A 102 2.10 -17.08 3.64
C GLY A 102 3.41 -17.84 3.82
N ASP A 103 3.87 -17.98 5.06
CA ASP A 103 4.90 -18.95 5.41
C ASP A 103 4.34 -20.36 5.11
N PHE A 104 4.48 -20.81 3.87
CA PHE A 104 4.19 -22.18 3.45
C PHE A 104 5.32 -23.09 3.95
N SER A 105 5.47 -23.19 5.27
CA SER A 105 6.32 -24.19 5.94
C SER A 105 5.94 -25.65 5.59
N TYR A 106 4.80 -25.86 4.90
CA TYR A 106 4.39 -27.15 4.33
C TYR A 106 4.96 -27.46 2.93
N GLY A 107 5.81 -26.60 2.34
CA GLY A 107 6.38 -26.79 1.00
C GLY A 107 7.82 -26.31 0.83
N TYR A 108 8.54 -26.05 1.94
CA TYR A 108 9.91 -25.54 1.93
C TYR A 108 10.91 -26.41 1.16
N ASP A 109 10.60 -27.69 0.94
CA ASP A 109 11.50 -28.68 0.35
C ASP A 109 11.40 -28.79 -1.19
N GLU A 110 10.31 -28.31 -1.81
CA GLU A 110 10.14 -28.41 -3.28
C GLU A 110 10.70 -27.21 -4.05
N PHE A 111 10.74 -26.02 -3.45
CA PHE A 111 11.25 -24.81 -4.12
C PHE A 111 12.79 -24.71 -4.15
N LEU A 112 13.48 -25.31 -3.17
CA LEU A 112 14.95 -25.35 -3.15
C LEU A 112 15.54 -26.31 -4.21
N LYS A 113 14.73 -27.16 -4.86
CA LYS A 113 15.19 -28.02 -5.96
C LYS A 113 15.52 -27.25 -7.24
N HIS A 114 15.02 -26.02 -7.40
CA HIS A 114 15.25 -25.20 -8.58
C HIS A 114 16.25 -24.05 -8.39
N GLY A 115 16.94 -24.00 -7.23
CA GLY A 115 18.21 -23.27 -7.10
C GLY A 115 18.17 -21.75 -7.13
N GLU A 116 16.99 -21.12 -7.06
CA GLU A 116 16.88 -19.68 -6.87
C GLU A 116 16.07 -19.38 -5.61
N ASN A 117 16.70 -18.70 -4.65
CA ASN A 117 16.03 -18.08 -3.52
C ASN A 117 15.57 -16.68 -3.97
N PRO A 118 14.28 -16.47 -4.33
CA PRO A 118 13.82 -15.16 -4.80
C PRO A 118 13.84 -14.08 -3.70
N TYR A 119 14.16 -14.46 -2.45
CA TYR A 119 14.20 -13.59 -1.29
C TYR A 119 15.61 -13.16 -0.88
N GLU A 120 16.66 -13.67 -1.53
CA GLU A 120 18.01 -13.15 -1.35
C GLU A 120 18.28 -12.02 -2.36
N SER A 121 18.32 -10.79 -1.83
CA SER A 121 19.10 -9.64 -2.31
C SER A 121 18.44 -8.46 -3.04
N THR A 122 17.11 -8.37 -3.16
CA THR A 122 16.45 -7.07 -3.44
C THR A 122 15.15 -6.96 -2.65
N CYS A 123 14.92 -5.82 -1.99
CA CYS A 123 13.60 -5.48 -1.43
C CYS A 123 12.64 -5.29 -2.61
N SER A 124 12.08 -6.39 -3.10
CA SER A 124 11.14 -6.39 -4.21
C SER A 124 9.71 -6.31 -3.67
N TRP A 125 8.88 -5.51 -4.32
CA TRP A 125 7.46 -5.40 -4.02
C TRP A 125 6.66 -5.89 -5.23
N GLY A 126 5.52 -6.52 -4.98
CA GLY A 126 4.58 -6.95 -6.01
C GLY A 126 3.15 -6.68 -5.55
N VAL A 127 2.29 -6.12 -6.40
CA VAL A 127 0.92 -5.72 -6.03
C VAL A 127 -0.06 -6.06 -7.15
N TRP A 128 -1.28 -6.43 -6.76
CA TRP A 128 -2.43 -6.53 -7.65
C TRP A 128 -3.29 -5.27 -7.55
N LEU A 129 -3.72 -4.76 -8.69
CA LEU A 129 -4.63 -3.63 -8.82
C LEU A 129 -5.84 -4.04 -9.64
N GLY A 130 -7.04 -3.77 -9.15
CA GLY A 130 -8.26 -3.91 -9.93
C GLY A 130 -8.76 -2.54 -10.36
N SER A 131 -9.10 -2.41 -11.64
CA SER A 131 -9.72 -1.22 -12.24
C SER A 131 -10.95 -1.64 -13.07
N ARG A 132 -11.63 -0.67 -13.68
CA ARG A 132 -12.67 -0.96 -14.67
C ARG A 132 -12.12 -1.57 -15.96
N GLU A 133 -10.82 -1.40 -16.22
CA GLU A 133 -10.14 -1.91 -17.42
C GLU A 133 -9.62 -3.33 -17.23
N GLY A 134 -9.47 -3.79 -15.99
CA GLY A 134 -9.10 -5.17 -15.67
C GLY A 134 -8.31 -5.32 -14.38
N LEU A 135 -7.63 -6.45 -14.28
CA LEU A 135 -6.67 -6.75 -13.21
C LEU A 135 -5.25 -6.54 -13.72
N HIS A 136 -4.49 -5.74 -12.99
CA HIS A 136 -3.10 -5.42 -13.30
C HIS A 136 -2.20 -5.97 -12.19
N TYR A 137 -1.04 -6.51 -12.56
CA TYR A 137 0.02 -6.89 -11.62
C TYR A 137 1.23 -6.01 -11.86
N MET A 138 1.76 -5.43 -10.79
CA MET A 138 2.96 -4.61 -10.83
C MET A 138 4.01 -5.17 -9.90
N ARG A 139 5.28 -5.02 -10.28
CA ARG A 139 6.42 -5.37 -9.43
C ARG A 139 7.55 -4.36 -9.59
N GLY A 140 8.30 -4.14 -8.53
CA GLY A 140 9.48 -3.28 -8.54
C GLY A 140 10.51 -3.71 -7.51
N THR A 141 11.69 -3.12 -7.61
CA THR A 141 12.80 -3.27 -6.64
C THR A 141 13.06 -1.90 -6.03
N THR A 142 13.26 -1.84 -4.71
CA THR A 142 13.63 -0.59 -4.02
C THR A 142 15.10 -0.24 -4.16
#